data_AF-A0A956FVF7-F1
#
_entry.id   AF-A0A956FVF7-F1
#
_cell.length_a   1.000
_cell.length_b   1.000
_cell.length_c   1.000
_cell.angle_alpha   90.00
_cell.angle_beta   90.00
_cell.angle_gamma   90.00
#
_symmetry.space_group_name_H-M   'P 1'
#
loop_
_entity.id
_entity.type
_entity.pdbx_description
1 polymer ?
#
loop_
_entity_poly.entity_id
_entity_poly.type
_entity_poly.pdbx_seq_one_letter_code
_entity_poly.pdbx_strand_id
1 'polypeptide(L)'
;MRKPEHQWETRSYRARRRSELEPEWRDAPRAESFDLDPVGELPAARAWFSLERQVFGLPPAVIDADLVHAASAWVVARGGRTLNLVDARGSSVAAGPIDVWALGSPPISAPKTLVTLCPSNAEMVAALGCFDRVVACEDSSDYPLEVRERERLGPDLAPDLDRVAALAPGLVVSSLSVPGMERVVTGLRARGIPQAVLAPRSLAEVEAEARALGRWLGAEGAAAALCDRLEGERAALLAARPATPLRVYLEWWPRPMFTPGALCYSNELIALAGGINVFGDRPGSSLEVSPAELVTAAPDLCFVSWCGVAEAKLDPGNLIRRPGLEDLEAARTGRVYPLDEAFAGRPGPRMLEAARRMAAAIEEIARAR
;
A
#
# COMPACT_ATOMS: atom_id res chain seq x y z
N MET A 1 10.98 -7.33 11.69
CA MET A 1 11.03 -8.21 10.51
C MET A 1 12.37 -8.02 9.82
N ARG A 2 13.13 -9.08 9.51
CA ARG A 2 14.37 -8.96 8.72
C ARG A 2 13.97 -8.58 7.30
N LYS A 3 14.48 -7.46 6.77
CA LYS A 3 14.21 -7.09 5.37
C LYS A 3 14.75 -8.20 4.45
N PRO A 4 14.03 -8.56 3.38
CA PRO A 4 14.47 -9.59 2.43
C PRO A 4 15.83 -9.22 1.82
N GLU A 5 16.62 -10.24 1.45
CA GLU A 5 17.98 -10.05 0.93
C GLU A 5 17.99 -9.33 -0.42
N HIS A 6 17.01 -9.57 -1.30
CA HIS A 6 16.80 -8.81 -2.55
C HIS A 6 15.48 -8.03 -2.51
N GLN A 7 15.43 -6.88 -3.19
CA GLN A 7 14.28 -5.97 -3.21
C GLN A 7 13.41 -6.08 -4.46
N TRP A 8 13.97 -6.53 -5.58
CA TRP A 8 13.24 -6.83 -6.81
C TRP A 8 14.11 -7.70 -7.71
N GLU A 9 13.50 -8.36 -8.69
CA GLU A 9 14.20 -9.22 -9.63
C GLU A 9 13.57 -9.14 -11.02
N THR A 10 14.38 -9.32 -12.06
CA THR A 10 13.96 -9.46 -13.45
C THR A 10 14.49 -10.78 -13.98
N ARG A 11 14.21 -11.09 -15.26
CA ARG A 11 14.86 -12.23 -15.93
C ARG A 11 16.37 -12.06 -16.06
N SER A 12 16.84 -10.81 -16.05
CA SER A 12 18.22 -10.42 -16.34
C SER A 12 19.02 -10.08 -15.09
N TYR A 13 18.38 -9.66 -13.99
CA TYR A 13 19.06 -9.13 -12.81
C TYR A 13 18.33 -9.44 -11.49
N ARG A 14 19.08 -9.63 -10.41
CA ARG A 14 18.60 -9.59 -9.03
C ARG A 14 19.12 -8.33 -8.35
N ALA A 15 18.24 -7.55 -7.74
CA ALA A 15 18.62 -6.30 -7.10
C ALA A 15 18.72 -6.44 -5.58
N ARG A 16 19.92 -6.24 -5.06
CA ARG A 16 20.22 -6.27 -3.62
C ARG A 16 20.34 -4.85 -3.10
N ARG A 17 19.54 -4.49 -2.09
CA ARG A 17 19.61 -3.15 -1.48
C ARG A 17 20.92 -2.98 -0.75
N ARG A 18 21.55 -1.82 -0.94
CA ARG A 18 22.75 -1.43 -0.20
C ARG A 18 22.39 -0.71 1.10
N SER A 19 23.25 -0.84 2.10
CA SER A 19 23.11 -0.14 3.39
C SER A 19 23.49 1.34 3.30
N GLU A 20 24.33 1.69 2.35
CA GLU A 20 24.86 3.04 2.17
C GLU A 20 24.37 3.66 0.88
N LEU A 21 24.12 4.96 0.96
CA LEU A 21 23.68 5.79 -0.14
C LEU A 21 24.74 6.86 -0.43
N GLU A 22 25.09 7.01 -1.70
CA GLU A 22 26.04 8.00 -2.18
C GLU A 22 25.61 9.43 -1.80
N PRO A 23 26.55 10.34 -1.50
CA PRO A 23 26.24 11.68 -1.01
C PRO A 23 25.22 12.44 -1.87
N GLU A 24 25.31 12.34 -3.19
CA GLU A 24 24.41 13.04 -4.12
C GLU A 24 22.96 12.55 -4.10
N TRP A 25 22.68 11.42 -3.46
CA TRP A 25 21.33 10.85 -3.32
C TRP A 25 20.73 11.04 -1.92
N ARG A 26 21.51 11.51 -0.94
CA ARG A 26 21.07 11.56 0.47
C ARG A 26 19.88 12.47 0.71
N ASP A 27 19.77 13.55 -0.06
CA ASP A 27 18.67 14.51 0.04
C ASP A 27 17.48 14.14 -0.86
N ALA A 28 17.64 13.14 -1.74
CA ALA A 28 16.60 12.73 -2.65
C ALA A 28 15.51 11.91 -1.90
N PRO A 29 14.22 12.19 -2.15
CA PRO A 29 13.14 11.61 -1.36
C PRO A 29 13.06 10.09 -1.53
N ARG A 30 13.10 9.38 -0.39
CA ARG A 30 13.04 7.91 -0.31
C ARG A 30 14.12 7.21 -1.13
N ALA A 31 15.29 7.84 -1.30
CA ALA A 31 16.34 7.30 -2.13
C ALA A 31 16.90 5.96 -1.60
N GLU A 32 17.12 5.02 -2.52
CA GLU A 32 17.70 3.71 -2.29
C GLU A 32 18.69 3.39 -3.41
N SER A 33 19.77 2.67 -3.07
CA SER A 33 20.73 2.15 -4.04
C SER A 33 20.77 0.63 -4.01
N PHE A 34 21.10 0.04 -5.16
CA PHE A 34 21.06 -1.39 -5.39
C PHE A 34 22.33 -1.87 -6.09
N ASP A 35 22.84 -3.03 -5.65
CA ASP A 35 23.73 -3.85 -6.48
C ASP A 35 22.85 -4.71 -7.41
N LEU A 36 23.18 -4.72 -8.70
CA LEU A 36 22.49 -5.53 -9.70
C LEU A 36 23.36 -6.75 -10.02
N ASP A 37 22.97 -7.89 -9.46
CA ASP A 37 23.61 -9.17 -9.70
C ASP A 37 23.01 -9.79 -10.99
N PRO A 38 23.80 -9.99 -12.05
CA PRO A 38 23.30 -10.47 -13.34
C PRO A 38 22.88 -11.93 -13.28
N VAL A 39 21.85 -12.28 -14.05
CA VAL A 39 21.49 -13.67 -14.36
C VAL A 39 22.13 -14.02 -15.69
N GLY A 40 23.17 -14.86 -15.67
CA GLY A 40 23.94 -15.24 -16.86
C GLY A 40 25.19 -14.37 -17.09
N GLU A 41 25.52 -14.09 -18.35
CA GLU A 41 26.78 -13.42 -18.75
C GLU A 41 26.70 -11.89 -18.81
N LEU A 42 25.61 -11.29 -18.33
CA LEU A 42 25.46 -9.84 -18.29
C LEU A 42 26.43 -9.20 -17.27
N PRO A 43 26.82 -7.92 -17.46
CA PRO A 43 27.68 -7.25 -16.49
C PRO A 43 26.90 -6.92 -15.21
N ALA A 44 27.58 -7.07 -14.07
CA ALA A 44 27.10 -6.50 -12.82
C ALA A 44 27.07 -4.98 -12.89
N ALA A 45 26.09 -4.37 -12.21
CA ALA A 45 25.89 -2.94 -12.24
C ALA A 45 25.30 -2.43 -10.94
N ARG A 46 24.93 -1.15 -10.91
CA ARG A 46 24.23 -0.52 -9.80
C ARG A 46 22.98 0.21 -10.29
N ALA A 47 22.05 0.42 -9.39
CA ALA A 47 20.90 1.28 -9.61
C ALA A 47 20.69 2.23 -8.43
N TRP A 48 20.08 3.37 -8.70
CA TRP A 48 19.72 4.37 -7.70
C TRP A 48 18.34 4.90 -8.00
N PHE A 49 17.42 4.73 -7.07
CA PHE A 49 16.03 5.17 -7.21
C PHE A 49 15.67 6.12 -6.09
N SER A 50 15.07 7.26 -6.44
CA SER A 50 14.28 8.11 -5.55
C SER A 50 12.87 8.22 -6.13
N LEU A 51 11.94 8.88 -5.43
CA LEU A 51 10.62 9.17 -6.01
C LEU A 51 10.67 10.14 -7.20
N GLU A 52 11.76 10.87 -7.37
CA GLU A 52 11.90 11.91 -8.40
C GLU A 52 12.73 11.45 -9.61
N ARG A 53 13.67 10.53 -9.39
CA ARG A 53 14.63 10.09 -10.41
C ARG A 53 15.01 8.64 -10.21
N GLN A 54 15.11 7.90 -11.31
CA GLN A 54 15.61 6.53 -11.32
C GLN A 54 16.80 6.44 -12.27
N VAL A 55 17.88 5.80 -11.85
CA VAL A 55 19.11 5.65 -12.63
C VAL A 55 19.52 4.19 -12.63
N PHE A 56 19.71 3.63 -13.81
CA PHE A 56 20.49 2.40 -13.97
C PHE A 56 21.91 2.76 -14.38
N GLY A 57 22.90 2.25 -13.65
CA GLY A 57 24.31 2.26 -14.01
C GLY A 57 24.64 1.31 -15.17
N LEU A 58 23.73 1.18 -16.12
CA LEU A 58 23.80 0.32 -17.30
C LEU A 58 23.73 1.19 -18.57
N PRO A 59 24.33 0.73 -19.69
CA PRO A 59 24.09 1.34 -21.00
C PRO A 59 22.62 1.16 -21.43
N PRO A 60 22.04 2.09 -22.24
CA PRO A 60 20.64 2.02 -22.68
C PRO A 60 20.28 0.70 -23.37
N ALA A 61 21.21 0.13 -24.14
CA ALA A 61 21.01 -1.11 -24.87
C ALA A 61 20.79 -2.34 -23.96
N VAL A 62 21.14 -2.25 -22.68
CA VAL A 62 20.95 -3.32 -21.68
C VAL A 62 19.69 -3.10 -20.83
N ILE A 63 19.13 -1.89 -20.83
CA ILE A 63 17.95 -1.56 -20.03
C ILE A 63 16.70 -2.05 -20.78
N ASP A 64 16.32 -3.30 -20.49
CA ASP A 64 15.15 -3.95 -21.07
C ASP A 64 13.81 -3.53 -20.41
N ALA A 65 12.70 -4.02 -20.97
CA ALA A 65 11.36 -3.71 -20.47
C ALA A 65 11.09 -4.27 -19.05
N ASP A 66 11.80 -5.30 -18.60
CA ASP A 66 11.64 -5.84 -17.25
C ASP A 66 12.34 -4.94 -16.22
N LEU A 67 13.47 -4.32 -16.58
CA LEU A 67 14.13 -3.30 -15.76
C LEU A 67 13.28 -2.03 -15.63
N VAL A 68 12.65 -1.59 -16.72
CA VAL A 68 11.68 -0.47 -16.68
C VAL A 68 10.50 -0.83 -15.77
N HIS A 69 9.93 -2.04 -15.91
CA HIS A 69 8.85 -2.53 -15.06
C HIS A 69 9.24 -2.57 -13.57
N ALA A 70 10.45 -3.04 -13.24
CA ALA A 70 10.94 -3.08 -11.87
C ALA A 70 11.10 -1.68 -11.26
N ALA A 71 11.63 -0.72 -12.02
CA ALA A 71 11.71 0.67 -11.58
C ALA A 71 10.32 1.27 -11.36
N SER A 72 9.36 1.03 -12.27
CA SER A 72 7.98 1.49 -12.11
C SER A 72 7.29 0.87 -10.89
N ALA A 73 7.44 -0.44 -10.66
CA ALA A 73 6.89 -1.13 -9.50
C ALA A 73 7.46 -0.58 -8.18
N TRP A 74 8.77 -0.32 -8.13
CA TRP A 74 9.44 0.29 -6.98
C TRP A 74 8.91 1.69 -6.66
N VAL A 75 8.69 2.51 -7.69
CA VAL A 75 8.13 3.87 -7.54
C VAL A 75 6.70 3.81 -7.02
N VAL A 76 5.88 2.93 -7.60
CA VAL A 76 4.46 2.78 -7.22
C VAL A 76 4.32 2.26 -5.78
N ALA A 77 5.14 1.29 -5.36
CA ALA A 77 5.15 0.77 -3.99
C ALA A 77 5.45 1.85 -2.92
N ARG A 78 6.01 2.99 -3.33
CA ARG A 78 6.32 4.15 -2.47
C ARG A 78 5.37 5.33 -2.70
N GLY A 79 4.25 5.11 -3.40
CA GLY A 79 3.21 6.10 -3.66
C GLY A 79 3.46 7.03 -4.85
N GLY A 80 4.60 6.88 -5.54
CA GLY A 80 4.90 7.61 -6.76
C GLY A 80 4.06 7.12 -7.95
N ARG A 81 3.83 8.00 -8.93
CA ARG A 81 3.07 7.69 -10.16
C ARG A 81 3.74 8.20 -11.42
N THR A 82 4.98 8.66 -11.32
CA THR A 82 5.74 9.20 -12.44
C THR A 82 7.09 8.52 -12.46
N LEU A 83 7.46 7.97 -13.61
CA LEU A 83 8.78 7.43 -13.86
C LEU A 83 9.63 8.52 -14.49
N ASN A 84 10.88 8.63 -14.06
CA ASN A 84 11.92 9.49 -14.64
C ASN A 84 13.21 8.67 -14.71
N LEU A 85 13.23 7.67 -15.59
CA LEU A 85 14.31 6.70 -15.72
C LEU A 85 15.36 7.16 -16.73
N VAL A 86 16.62 7.15 -16.29
CA VAL A 86 17.78 7.47 -17.12
C VAL A 86 18.87 6.40 -17.03
N ASP A 87 19.74 6.35 -18.05
CA ASP A 87 20.92 5.50 -18.11
C ASP A 87 22.10 6.06 -17.28
N ALA A 88 23.23 5.36 -17.30
CA ALA A 88 24.46 5.78 -16.61
C ALA A 88 25.02 7.13 -17.09
N ARG A 89 24.61 7.60 -18.27
CA ARG A 89 25.04 8.88 -18.87
C ARG A 89 24.00 9.99 -18.69
N GLY A 90 22.89 9.71 -18.01
CA GLY A 90 21.78 10.64 -17.82
C GLY A 90 20.84 10.78 -19.03
N SER A 91 20.97 9.90 -20.03
CA SER A 91 20.06 9.86 -21.19
C SER A 91 18.71 9.29 -20.75
N SER A 92 17.62 9.93 -21.17
CA SER A 92 16.26 9.44 -20.86
C SER A 92 16.02 8.06 -21.50
N VAL A 93 15.55 7.12 -20.70
CA VAL A 93 15.15 5.76 -21.11
C VAL A 93 13.63 5.65 -21.14
N ALA A 94 12.96 6.08 -20.07
CA ALA A 94 11.51 6.13 -19.97
C ALA A 94 11.10 7.25 -19.01
N ALA A 95 10.10 8.05 -19.38
CA ALA A 95 9.60 9.13 -18.55
C ALA A 95 8.09 9.30 -18.73
N GLY A 96 7.40 9.71 -17.67
CA GLY A 96 5.97 10.02 -17.70
C GLY A 96 5.13 9.28 -16.66
N PRO A 97 3.79 9.40 -16.73
CA PRO A 97 2.91 8.75 -15.79
C PRO A 97 3.01 7.22 -15.89
N ILE A 98 3.02 6.56 -14.74
CA ILE A 98 2.98 5.10 -14.64
C ILE A 98 1.53 4.66 -14.64
N ASP A 99 1.14 3.91 -15.65
CA ASP A 99 -0.10 3.14 -15.63
C ASP A 99 0.09 1.87 -14.79
N VAL A 100 -0.53 1.84 -13.60
CA VAL A 100 -0.47 0.68 -12.69
C VAL A 100 -1.03 -0.57 -13.38
N TRP A 101 -2.05 -0.42 -14.22
CA TRP A 101 -2.67 -1.54 -14.92
C TRP A 101 -1.69 -2.23 -15.88
N ALA A 102 -0.79 -1.45 -16.48
CA ALA A 102 0.27 -1.95 -17.35
C ALA A 102 1.40 -2.67 -16.60
N LEU A 103 1.45 -2.59 -15.27
CA LEU A 103 2.34 -3.42 -14.45
C LEU A 103 1.80 -4.85 -14.29
N GLY A 104 0.51 -5.06 -14.56
CA GLY A 104 -0.11 -6.37 -14.65
C GLY A 104 0.00 -6.98 -16.04
N SER A 105 -0.40 -8.24 -16.13
CA SER A 105 -0.62 -8.99 -17.37
C SER A 105 -1.81 -9.95 -17.18
N PRO A 106 -3.02 -9.42 -16.91
CA PRO A 106 -4.20 -10.25 -16.71
C PRO A 106 -4.55 -11.01 -17.99
N PRO A 107 -5.10 -12.23 -17.89
CA PRO A 107 -5.48 -13.01 -19.06
C PRO A 107 -6.69 -12.39 -19.77
N ILE A 108 -6.86 -12.73 -21.06
CA ILE A 108 -8.00 -12.26 -21.88
C ILE A 108 -9.32 -12.88 -21.41
N SER A 109 -9.28 -14.13 -20.95
CA SER A 109 -10.46 -14.86 -20.46
C SER A 109 -10.51 -14.93 -18.95
N ALA A 110 -11.71 -14.94 -18.38
CA ALA A 110 -11.91 -15.07 -16.95
C ALA A 110 -11.22 -16.33 -16.38
N PRO A 111 -10.27 -16.18 -15.43
CA PRO A 111 -9.54 -17.29 -14.86
C PRO A 111 -10.43 -18.13 -13.93
N LYS A 112 -10.17 -19.43 -13.90
CA LYS A 112 -10.85 -20.39 -13.01
C LYS A 112 -10.22 -20.50 -11.64
N THR A 113 -8.91 -20.22 -11.55
CA THR A 113 -8.13 -20.30 -10.30
C THR A 113 -7.42 -18.98 -10.05
N LEU A 114 -7.49 -18.54 -8.80
CA LEU A 114 -6.94 -17.28 -8.32
C LEU A 114 -5.98 -17.52 -7.16
N VAL A 115 -4.97 -16.67 -7.07
CA VAL A 115 -4.13 -16.51 -5.87
C VAL A 115 -4.16 -15.05 -5.46
N THR A 116 -4.28 -14.77 -4.16
CA THR A 116 -4.30 -13.40 -3.62
C THR A 116 -3.11 -13.17 -2.70
N LEU A 117 -2.30 -12.15 -2.98
CA LEU A 117 -1.02 -11.91 -2.27
C LEU A 117 -1.02 -10.64 -1.39
N CYS A 118 -2.20 -10.20 -0.95
CA CYS A 118 -2.39 -9.11 0.01
C CYS A 118 -3.79 -9.24 0.63
N PRO A 119 -4.01 -8.89 1.90
CA PRO A 119 -5.34 -8.96 2.51
C PRO A 119 -6.42 -8.21 1.74
N SER A 120 -6.13 -6.98 1.27
CA SER A 120 -7.07 -6.20 0.45
C SER A 120 -7.44 -6.89 -0.86
N ASN A 121 -6.59 -7.77 -1.39
CA ASN A 121 -6.84 -8.50 -2.63
C ASN A 121 -7.85 -9.63 -2.40
N ALA A 122 -7.72 -10.36 -1.29
CA ALA A 122 -8.69 -11.36 -0.87
C ALA A 122 -10.07 -10.73 -0.62
N GLU A 123 -10.09 -9.59 0.07
CA GLU A 123 -11.31 -8.81 0.32
C GLU A 123 -11.98 -8.34 -0.97
N MET A 124 -11.20 -7.81 -1.92
CA MET A 124 -11.73 -7.35 -3.21
C MET A 124 -12.32 -8.51 -4.02
N VAL A 125 -11.62 -9.63 -4.13
CA VAL A 125 -12.11 -10.82 -4.84
C VAL A 125 -13.39 -11.38 -4.19
N ALA A 126 -13.47 -11.35 -2.86
CA ALA A 126 -14.67 -11.74 -2.13
C ALA A 126 -15.84 -10.79 -2.34
N ALA A 127 -15.59 -9.47 -2.33
CA ALA A 127 -16.62 -8.48 -2.61
C ALA A 127 -17.18 -8.58 -4.04
N LEU A 128 -16.41 -9.14 -4.98
CA LEU A 128 -16.84 -9.46 -6.34
C LEU A 128 -17.50 -10.84 -6.47
N GLY A 129 -17.69 -11.58 -5.38
CA GLY A 129 -18.33 -12.90 -5.38
C GLY A 129 -17.50 -14.00 -6.06
N CYS A 130 -16.17 -13.83 -6.13
CA CYS A 130 -15.27 -14.74 -6.86
C CYS A 130 -14.29 -15.48 -5.94
N PHE A 131 -14.52 -15.48 -4.61
CA PHE A 131 -13.59 -16.07 -3.64
C PHE A 131 -13.53 -17.61 -3.70
N ASP A 132 -14.56 -18.24 -4.23
CA ASP A 132 -14.60 -19.68 -4.54
C ASP A 132 -13.47 -20.10 -5.51
N ARG A 133 -12.99 -19.18 -6.35
CA ARG A 133 -11.87 -19.41 -7.28
C ARG A 133 -10.50 -19.30 -6.62
N VAL A 134 -10.40 -18.77 -5.39
CA VAL A 134 -9.13 -18.56 -4.70
C VAL A 134 -8.62 -19.87 -4.13
N VAL A 135 -7.46 -20.33 -4.59
CA VAL A 135 -6.84 -21.59 -4.14
C VAL A 135 -5.78 -21.39 -3.06
N ALA A 136 -5.14 -20.22 -3.03
CA ALA A 136 -4.11 -19.89 -2.06
C ALA A 136 -4.07 -18.38 -1.75
N CYS A 137 -3.63 -18.05 -0.54
CA CYS A 137 -3.44 -16.70 -0.04
C CYS A 137 -2.09 -16.56 0.68
N GLU A 138 -1.63 -15.32 0.85
CA GLU A 138 -0.58 -15.02 1.83
C GLU A 138 -1.10 -15.12 3.29
N ASP A 139 -0.18 -15.10 4.26
CA ASP A 139 -0.45 -15.43 5.68
C ASP A 139 -1.33 -14.43 6.44
N SER A 140 -1.34 -13.17 6.03
CA SER A 140 -1.99 -12.05 6.70
C SER A 140 -3.48 -11.92 6.35
N SER A 141 -3.93 -12.62 5.30
CA SER A 141 -5.32 -12.60 4.86
C SER A 141 -6.22 -13.32 5.88
N ASP A 142 -7.13 -12.56 6.46
CA ASP A 142 -8.05 -13.00 7.53
C ASP A 142 -9.55 -12.83 7.18
N TYR A 143 -9.85 -12.24 6.02
CA TYR A 143 -11.18 -12.05 5.49
C TYR A 143 -11.22 -12.33 3.97
N PRO A 144 -12.27 -12.99 3.45
CA PRO A 144 -13.41 -13.55 4.19
C PRO A 144 -12.98 -14.79 5.01
N LEU A 145 -13.84 -15.35 5.86
CA LEU A 145 -13.43 -16.41 6.80
C LEU A 145 -12.88 -17.66 6.09
N GLU A 146 -13.35 -17.91 4.87
CA GLU A 146 -12.95 -18.97 3.95
C GLU A 146 -11.46 -18.91 3.59
N VAL A 147 -10.78 -17.78 3.78
CA VAL A 147 -9.30 -17.72 3.64
C VAL A 147 -8.63 -18.79 4.48
N ARG A 148 -9.19 -19.18 5.64
CA ARG A 148 -8.62 -20.18 6.56
C ARG A 148 -8.52 -21.58 5.95
N GLU A 149 -9.27 -21.82 4.88
CA GLU A 149 -9.30 -23.10 4.15
C GLU A 149 -8.36 -23.10 2.94
N ARG A 150 -7.71 -21.97 2.64
CA ARG A 150 -6.85 -21.82 1.46
C ARG A 150 -5.40 -22.08 1.82
N GLU A 151 -4.64 -22.57 0.84
CA GLU A 151 -3.21 -22.78 1.00
C GLU A 151 -2.52 -21.47 1.40
N ARG A 152 -1.52 -21.57 2.29
CA ARG A 152 -0.76 -20.45 2.83
C ARG A 152 0.61 -20.37 2.17
N LEU A 153 0.86 -19.25 1.51
CA LEU A 153 2.05 -19.03 0.69
C LEU A 153 3.19 -18.35 1.46
N GLY A 154 3.01 -18.03 2.75
CA GLY A 154 3.96 -17.25 3.51
C GLY A 154 3.56 -15.77 3.63
N PRO A 155 4.43 -14.93 4.22
CA PRO A 155 4.14 -13.52 4.48
C PRO A 155 3.85 -12.72 3.20
N ASP A 156 2.95 -11.74 3.25
CA ASP A 156 2.57 -10.83 2.14
C ASP A 156 3.73 -10.25 1.34
N LEU A 157 4.77 -9.81 2.04
CA LEU A 157 5.95 -9.27 1.39
C LEU A 157 6.75 -10.42 0.77
N ALA A 158 6.82 -11.60 1.41
CA ALA A 158 7.70 -12.72 1.09
C ALA A 158 7.01 -14.05 0.72
N PRO A 159 5.96 -14.07 -0.13
CA PRO A 159 5.31 -15.31 -0.48
C PRO A 159 6.26 -16.22 -1.25
N ASP A 160 6.10 -17.53 -1.12
CA ASP A 160 6.82 -18.54 -1.89
C ASP A 160 6.36 -18.51 -3.34
N LEU A 161 7.07 -17.73 -4.17
CA LEU A 161 6.73 -17.57 -5.59
C LEU A 161 6.95 -18.84 -6.41
N ASP A 162 7.80 -19.77 -5.97
CA ASP A 162 7.99 -21.05 -6.64
C ASP A 162 6.80 -21.96 -6.36
N ARG A 163 6.24 -21.91 -5.15
CA ARG A 163 4.97 -22.55 -4.82
C ARG A 163 3.80 -21.94 -5.59
N VAL A 164 3.76 -20.60 -5.74
CA VAL A 164 2.76 -19.94 -6.60
C VAL A 164 2.87 -20.45 -8.04
N ALA A 165 4.08 -20.58 -8.59
CA ALA A 165 4.29 -21.12 -9.93
C ALA A 165 3.78 -22.57 -10.04
N ALA A 166 4.04 -23.40 -9.02
CA ALA A 166 3.59 -24.79 -8.98
C ALA A 166 2.06 -24.96 -8.93
N LEU A 167 1.33 -23.97 -8.37
CA LEU A 167 -0.13 -23.95 -8.38
C LEU A 167 -0.73 -23.62 -9.75
N ALA A 168 0.09 -23.10 -10.69
CA ALA A 168 -0.32 -22.68 -12.03
C ALA A 168 -1.63 -21.86 -12.04
N PRO A 169 -1.73 -20.77 -11.26
CA PRO A 169 -2.96 -19.99 -11.19
C PRO A 169 -3.29 -19.32 -12.52
N GLY A 170 -4.57 -19.23 -12.85
CA GLY A 170 -5.03 -18.48 -14.02
C GLY A 170 -4.77 -16.98 -13.88
N LEU A 171 -4.79 -16.45 -12.65
CA LEU A 171 -4.45 -15.08 -12.33
C LEU A 171 -3.99 -14.95 -10.87
N VAL A 172 -2.93 -14.19 -10.65
CA VAL A 172 -2.54 -13.71 -9.32
C VAL A 172 -3.03 -12.28 -9.13
N VAL A 173 -3.71 -11.99 -8.03
CA VAL A 173 -4.01 -10.61 -7.62
C VAL A 173 -2.90 -10.18 -6.65
N SER A 174 -2.02 -9.29 -7.10
CA SER A 174 -0.89 -8.74 -6.35
C SER A 174 -1.12 -7.27 -6.02
N SER A 175 -0.30 -6.69 -5.15
CA SER A 175 -0.45 -5.31 -4.70
C SER A 175 0.88 -4.55 -4.75
N LEU A 176 0.81 -3.22 -4.84
CA LEU A 176 1.90 -2.28 -4.59
C LEU A 176 1.46 -1.18 -3.60
N SER A 177 0.59 -1.53 -2.65
CA SER A 177 0.10 -0.59 -1.63
C SER A 177 1.13 -0.30 -0.53
N VAL A 178 2.16 -1.14 -0.37
CA VAL A 178 3.23 -0.94 0.62
C VAL A 178 4.63 -1.23 0.04
N PRO A 179 5.68 -0.54 0.53
CA PRO A 179 7.05 -0.80 0.11
C PRO A 179 7.50 -2.24 0.40
N GLY A 180 8.16 -2.88 -0.55
CA GLY A 180 8.64 -4.26 -0.50
C GLY A 180 7.78 -5.23 -1.31
N MET A 181 6.58 -4.85 -1.73
CA MET A 181 5.74 -5.67 -2.62
C MET A 181 6.24 -5.68 -4.07
N GLU A 182 7.11 -4.73 -4.46
CA GLU A 182 7.71 -4.70 -5.80
C GLU A 182 8.46 -6.00 -6.15
N ARG A 183 9.05 -6.70 -5.16
CA ARG A 183 9.66 -8.02 -5.41
C ARG A 183 8.66 -9.09 -5.79
N VAL A 184 7.44 -9.03 -5.23
CA VAL A 184 6.38 -9.98 -5.56
C VAL A 184 5.94 -9.74 -6.99
N VAL A 185 5.63 -8.49 -7.32
CA VAL A 185 5.17 -8.09 -8.65
C VAL A 185 6.22 -8.39 -9.73
N THR A 186 7.49 -8.08 -9.47
CA THR A 186 8.58 -8.31 -10.42
C THR A 186 8.96 -9.80 -10.50
N GLY A 187 8.96 -10.53 -9.38
CA GLY A 187 9.23 -11.96 -9.35
C GLY A 187 8.15 -12.82 -10.02
N LEU A 188 6.87 -12.44 -9.92
CA LEU A 188 5.78 -13.05 -10.69
C LEU A 188 5.98 -12.84 -12.19
N ARG A 189 6.36 -11.62 -12.60
CA ARG A 189 6.65 -11.29 -14.00
C ARG A 189 7.85 -12.09 -14.54
N ALA A 190 8.92 -12.21 -13.77
CA ALA A 190 10.11 -12.98 -14.15
C ALA A 190 9.77 -14.46 -14.41
N ARG A 191 8.84 -15.02 -13.63
CA ARG A 191 8.30 -16.39 -13.80
C ARG A 191 7.23 -16.51 -14.88
N GLY A 192 6.82 -15.41 -15.52
CA GLY A 192 5.77 -15.41 -16.55
C GLY A 192 4.36 -15.70 -16.00
N ILE A 193 4.13 -15.45 -14.72
CA ILE A 193 2.83 -15.72 -14.07
C ILE A 193 1.88 -14.54 -14.34
N PRO A 194 0.66 -14.78 -14.88
CA PRO A 194 -0.32 -13.73 -15.10
C PRO A 194 -0.73 -13.04 -13.79
N GLN A 195 -0.73 -11.71 -13.77
CA GLN A 195 -1.11 -10.96 -12.56
C GLN A 195 -1.94 -9.72 -12.84
N ALA A 196 -2.80 -9.37 -11.88
CA ALA A 196 -3.47 -8.08 -11.76
C ALA A 196 -2.79 -7.34 -10.60
N VAL A 197 -2.20 -6.17 -10.88
CA VAL A 197 -1.52 -5.36 -9.88
C VAL A 197 -2.47 -4.27 -9.39
N LEU A 198 -2.77 -4.29 -8.09
CA LEU A 198 -3.59 -3.28 -7.42
C LEU A 198 -2.69 -2.32 -6.64
N ALA A 199 -3.01 -1.04 -6.62
CA ALA A 199 -2.23 -0.06 -5.84
C ALA A 199 -3.04 1.20 -5.50
N PRO A 200 -4.26 1.08 -4.93
CA PRO A 200 -5.15 2.22 -4.83
C PRO A 200 -4.68 3.23 -3.78
N ARG A 201 -4.83 4.52 -4.08
CA ARG A 201 -4.50 5.65 -3.18
C ARG A 201 -5.69 6.54 -2.84
N SER A 202 -6.88 6.18 -3.31
CA SER A 202 -8.15 6.86 -3.00
C SER A 202 -9.30 5.87 -3.14
N LEU A 203 -10.46 6.22 -2.61
CA LEU A 203 -11.70 5.47 -2.80
C LEU A 203 -12.06 5.37 -4.28
N ALA A 204 -11.86 6.44 -5.05
CA ALA A 204 -12.10 6.44 -6.50
C ALA A 204 -11.17 5.45 -7.22
N GLU A 205 -9.91 5.35 -6.81
CA GLU A 205 -9.00 4.32 -7.33
C GLU A 205 -9.52 2.92 -6.94
N VAL A 206 -9.92 2.67 -5.67
CA VAL A 206 -10.52 1.39 -5.23
C VAL A 206 -11.73 0.98 -6.09
N GLU A 207 -12.64 1.92 -6.39
CA GLU A 207 -13.77 1.66 -7.27
C GLU A 207 -13.32 1.35 -8.71
N ALA A 208 -12.30 2.04 -9.23
CA ALA A 208 -11.74 1.75 -10.54
C ALA A 208 -11.12 0.34 -10.59
N GLU A 209 -10.45 -0.08 -9.52
CA GLU A 209 -9.90 -1.42 -9.37
C GLU A 209 -10.98 -2.49 -9.30
N ALA A 210 -12.05 -2.25 -8.55
CA ALA A 210 -13.22 -3.13 -8.49
C ALA A 210 -13.81 -3.35 -9.90
N ARG A 211 -13.97 -2.27 -10.68
CA ARG A 211 -14.48 -2.36 -12.06
C ARG A 211 -13.51 -3.10 -12.98
N ALA A 212 -12.20 -2.86 -12.86
CA ALA A 212 -11.18 -3.54 -13.68
C ALA A 212 -11.12 -5.03 -13.38
N LEU A 213 -11.02 -5.39 -12.11
CA LEU A 213 -11.01 -6.78 -11.66
C LEU A 213 -12.34 -7.47 -11.98
N GLY A 214 -13.47 -6.78 -11.82
CA GLY A 214 -14.78 -7.26 -12.26
C GLY A 214 -14.80 -7.69 -13.72
N ARG A 215 -14.26 -6.88 -14.63
CA ARG A 215 -14.13 -7.26 -16.05
C ARG A 215 -13.24 -8.49 -16.26
N TRP A 216 -12.09 -8.54 -15.60
CA TRP A 216 -11.18 -9.69 -15.75
C TRP A 216 -11.74 -10.98 -15.16
N LEU A 217 -12.62 -10.90 -14.17
CA LEU A 217 -13.23 -12.07 -13.52
C LEU A 217 -14.60 -12.45 -14.10
N GLY A 218 -15.17 -11.63 -15.01
CA GLY A 218 -16.54 -11.80 -15.52
C GLY A 218 -17.60 -11.52 -14.44
N ALA A 219 -17.34 -10.53 -13.59
CA ALA A 219 -18.11 -10.14 -12.42
C ALA A 219 -18.49 -8.64 -12.45
N GLU A 220 -18.72 -8.08 -13.63
CA GLU A 220 -19.03 -6.65 -13.83
C GLU A 220 -20.27 -6.21 -13.07
N GLY A 221 -21.30 -7.06 -12.98
CA GLY A 221 -22.50 -6.76 -12.19
C GLY A 221 -22.22 -6.64 -10.69
N ALA A 222 -21.39 -7.53 -10.14
CA ALA A 222 -20.96 -7.45 -8.75
C ALA A 222 -20.06 -6.23 -8.50
N ALA A 223 -19.19 -5.89 -9.46
CA ALA A 223 -18.37 -4.68 -9.39
C ALA A 223 -19.22 -3.40 -9.39
N ALA A 224 -20.25 -3.33 -10.22
CA ALA A 224 -21.18 -2.19 -10.24
C ALA A 224 -21.91 -2.05 -8.89
N ALA A 225 -22.48 -3.14 -8.37
CA ALA A 225 -23.16 -3.13 -7.07
C ALA A 225 -22.20 -2.75 -5.91
N LEU A 226 -20.95 -3.19 -5.96
CA LEU A 226 -19.92 -2.79 -5.00
C LEU A 226 -19.65 -1.28 -5.07
N CYS A 227 -19.47 -0.71 -6.27
CA CYS A 227 -19.28 0.72 -6.44
C CYS A 227 -20.49 1.53 -5.94
N ASP A 228 -21.71 1.13 -6.27
CA ASP A 228 -22.94 1.81 -5.82
C ASP A 228 -23.04 1.82 -4.29
N ARG A 229 -22.67 0.71 -3.65
CA ARG A 229 -22.61 0.63 -2.18
C ARG A 229 -21.58 1.60 -1.61
N LEU A 230 -20.36 1.62 -2.14
CA LEU A 230 -19.30 2.52 -1.68
C LEU A 230 -19.69 4.00 -1.86
N GLU A 231 -20.35 4.33 -2.97
CA GLU A 231 -20.88 5.67 -3.22
C GLU A 231 -21.97 6.06 -2.20
N GLY A 232 -22.93 5.18 -1.92
CA GLY A 232 -23.95 5.42 -0.91
C GLY A 232 -23.37 5.61 0.49
N GLU A 233 -22.39 4.80 0.87
CA GLU A 233 -21.66 4.93 2.14
C GLU A 233 -20.88 6.26 2.23
N ARG A 234 -20.20 6.65 1.14
CA ARG A 234 -19.52 7.94 1.04
C ARG A 234 -20.50 9.11 1.20
N ALA A 235 -21.65 9.06 0.52
CA ALA A 235 -22.66 10.12 0.59
C ALA A 235 -23.25 10.25 2.01
N ALA A 236 -23.52 9.12 2.67
CA ALA A 236 -24.01 9.11 4.04
C ALA A 236 -22.99 9.72 5.03
N LEU A 237 -21.71 9.38 4.89
CA LEU A 237 -20.64 9.98 5.69
C LEU A 237 -20.57 11.49 5.48
N LEU A 238 -20.57 11.96 4.22
CA LEU A 238 -20.54 13.38 3.89
C LEU A 238 -21.73 14.15 4.48
N ALA A 239 -22.93 13.58 4.43
CA ALA A 239 -24.14 14.19 4.97
C ALA A 239 -24.13 14.29 6.51
N ALA A 240 -23.44 13.38 7.19
CA ALA A 240 -23.34 13.34 8.64
C ALA A 240 -22.16 14.15 9.23
N ARG A 241 -21.34 14.80 8.39
CA ARG A 241 -20.15 15.52 8.86
C ARG A 241 -20.51 16.70 9.77
N PRO A 242 -19.77 16.90 10.88
CA PRO A 242 -19.90 18.13 11.66
C PRO A 242 -19.48 19.35 10.84
N ALA A 243 -20.05 20.51 11.18
CA ALA A 243 -19.73 21.79 10.52
C ALA A 243 -18.27 22.22 10.75
N THR A 244 -17.75 21.97 11.96
CA THR A 244 -16.37 22.31 12.32
C THR A 244 -15.51 21.05 12.32
N PRO A 245 -14.48 20.97 11.47
CA PRO A 245 -13.62 19.80 11.42
C PRO A 245 -12.71 19.70 12.65
N LEU A 246 -12.41 18.47 13.07
CA LEU A 246 -11.44 18.19 14.14
C LEU A 246 -10.06 17.81 13.58
N ARG A 247 -9.00 18.21 14.27
CA ARG A 247 -7.61 17.87 13.96
C ARG A 247 -7.33 16.43 14.40
N VAL A 248 -7.03 15.55 13.45
CA VAL A 248 -6.84 14.11 13.67
C VAL A 248 -5.37 13.73 13.48
N TYR A 249 -4.83 12.99 14.44
CA TYR A 249 -3.61 12.22 14.27
C TYR A 249 -3.95 10.73 14.09
N LEU A 250 -3.40 10.08 13.07
CA LEU A 250 -3.51 8.63 12.87
C LEU A 250 -2.12 8.01 12.96
N GLU A 251 -1.91 7.13 13.93
CA GLU A 251 -0.66 6.37 14.10
C GLU A 251 -0.80 4.96 13.52
N TRP A 252 0.00 4.64 12.50
CA TRP A 252 0.03 3.27 11.94
C TRP A 252 1.18 2.41 12.46
N TRP A 253 2.22 3.04 12.99
CA TRP A 253 3.34 2.31 13.58
C TRP A 253 3.92 3.12 14.74
N PRO A 254 4.21 2.49 15.89
CA PRO A 254 4.60 3.25 17.07
C PRO A 254 6.12 3.50 17.17
N ARG A 255 6.97 2.71 16.50
CA ARG A 255 8.44 2.80 16.65
C ARG A 255 9.24 2.43 15.37
N PRO A 256 9.79 3.43 14.65
CA PRO A 256 9.56 4.87 14.83
C PRO A 256 8.11 5.24 14.49
N MET A 257 7.65 6.44 14.88
CA MET A 257 6.24 6.82 14.72
C MET A 257 5.92 7.10 13.24
N PHE A 258 5.03 6.30 12.65
CA PHE A 258 4.54 6.51 11.29
C PHE A 258 3.09 6.95 11.23
N THR A 259 2.82 7.89 10.34
CA THR A 259 1.50 8.51 10.09
C THR A 259 1.28 8.74 8.58
N PRO A 260 0.02 8.81 8.08
CA PRO A 260 -0.25 9.20 6.70
C PRO A 260 0.28 10.60 6.36
N GLY A 261 0.97 10.72 5.22
CA GLY A 261 1.24 12.02 4.58
C GLY A 261 0.23 12.36 3.50
N ALA A 262 0.49 13.42 2.73
CA ALA A 262 -0.42 13.98 1.72
C ALA A 262 -0.89 13.00 0.64
N LEU A 263 -0.10 11.97 0.30
CA LEU A 263 -0.42 11.03 -0.76
C LEU A 263 -1.19 9.79 -0.29
N CYS A 264 -1.62 9.73 0.98
CA CYS A 264 -2.36 8.60 1.50
C CYS A 264 -3.89 8.75 1.37
N TYR A 265 -4.56 7.64 1.03
CA TYR A 265 -6.01 7.47 1.09
C TYR A 265 -6.63 7.76 2.46
N SER A 266 -5.88 7.60 3.56
CA SER A 266 -6.39 7.90 4.91
C SER A 266 -6.76 9.36 5.10
N ASN A 267 -6.19 10.29 4.32
CA ASN A 267 -6.66 11.68 4.31
C ASN A 267 -8.10 11.78 3.86
N GLU A 268 -8.49 10.99 2.85
CA GLU A 268 -9.88 10.94 2.36
C GLU A 268 -10.80 10.35 3.43
N LEU A 269 -10.39 9.27 4.11
CA LEU A 269 -11.17 8.67 5.20
C LEU A 269 -11.37 9.65 6.37
N ILE A 270 -10.30 10.32 6.79
CA ILE A 270 -10.34 11.35 7.84
C ILE A 270 -11.25 12.51 7.41
N ALA A 271 -11.15 12.98 6.17
CA ALA A 271 -12.00 14.05 5.66
C ALA A 271 -13.47 13.65 5.59
N LEU A 272 -13.79 12.44 5.14
CA LEU A 272 -15.15 11.89 5.13
C LEU A 272 -15.74 11.81 6.54
N ALA A 273 -14.92 11.51 7.54
CA ALA A 273 -15.31 11.49 8.94
C ALA A 273 -15.51 12.88 9.58
N GLY A 274 -15.19 13.96 8.86
CA GLY A 274 -15.24 15.32 9.42
C GLY A 274 -13.96 15.75 10.13
N GLY A 275 -12.84 15.11 9.86
CA GLY A 275 -11.53 15.46 10.40
C GLY A 275 -10.61 16.13 9.39
N ILE A 276 -9.45 16.58 9.87
CA ILE A 276 -8.30 17.04 9.10
C ILE A 276 -7.05 16.34 9.64
N ASN A 277 -6.30 15.65 8.78
CA ASN A 277 -5.02 15.05 9.18
C ASN A 277 -4.00 16.15 9.53
N VAL A 278 -3.46 16.12 10.74
CA VAL A 278 -2.49 17.12 11.21
C VAL A 278 -1.15 17.12 10.46
N PHE A 279 -0.85 16.06 9.69
CA PHE A 279 0.31 15.98 8.80
C PHE A 279 -0.08 15.79 7.32
N GLY A 280 -1.34 16.05 6.98
CA GLY A 280 -1.89 15.79 5.64
C GLY A 280 -1.35 16.68 4.52
N ASP A 281 -0.60 17.73 4.84
CA ASP A 281 0.05 18.63 3.89
C ASP A 281 1.50 18.22 3.57
N ARG A 282 2.09 17.33 4.36
CA ARG A 282 3.48 16.91 4.21
C ARG A 282 3.64 15.90 3.04
N PRO A 283 4.61 16.10 2.14
CA PRO A 283 4.80 15.21 0.98
C PRO A 283 5.08 13.76 1.36
N GLY A 284 4.44 12.82 0.65
CA GLY A 284 4.64 11.37 0.82
C GLY A 284 3.37 10.64 1.27
N SER A 285 3.36 9.31 1.14
CA SER A 285 2.23 8.46 1.56
C SER A 285 2.33 8.02 3.03
N SER A 286 3.54 7.92 3.56
CA SER A 286 3.84 7.54 4.93
C SER A 286 4.96 8.43 5.43
N LEU A 287 4.85 8.96 6.65
CA LEU A 287 5.76 9.92 7.24
C LEU A 287 6.27 9.39 8.57
N GLU A 288 7.58 9.42 8.75
CA GLU A 288 8.15 9.31 10.08
C GLU A 288 8.03 10.67 10.77
N VAL A 289 7.50 10.70 11.99
CA VAL A 289 7.32 11.92 12.79
C VAL A 289 7.91 11.73 14.18
N SER A 290 8.35 12.82 14.80
CA SER A 290 8.82 12.84 16.18
C SER A 290 7.70 13.16 17.17
N PRO A 291 7.85 12.81 18.46
CA PRO A 291 6.94 13.25 19.51
C PRO A 291 6.75 14.78 19.56
N ALA A 292 7.84 15.54 19.38
CA ALA A 292 7.81 17.00 19.38
C ALA A 292 6.93 17.56 18.25
N GLU A 293 7.05 16.99 17.05
CA GLU A 293 6.19 17.36 15.91
C GLU A 293 4.72 17.08 16.19
N LEU A 294 4.40 15.94 16.82
CA LEU A 294 3.02 15.61 17.20
C LEU A 294 2.45 16.58 18.24
N VAL A 295 3.24 16.97 19.24
CA VAL A 295 2.82 17.96 20.25
C VAL A 295 2.57 19.32 19.59
N THR A 296 3.46 19.79 18.73
CA THR A 296 3.27 21.03 17.97
C THR A 296 2.04 20.95 17.04
N ALA A 297 1.78 19.78 16.47
CA ALA A 297 0.64 19.55 15.62
C ALA A 297 -0.70 19.56 16.38
N ALA A 298 -0.70 19.44 17.71
CA ALA A 298 -1.87 19.63 18.57
C ALA A 298 -3.19 19.02 18.02
N PRO A 299 -3.27 17.69 17.84
CA PRO A 299 -4.51 17.05 17.42
C PRO A 299 -5.60 17.16 18.49
N ASP A 300 -6.86 17.27 18.05
CA ASP A 300 -8.05 17.20 18.92
C ASP A 300 -8.31 15.75 19.39
N LEU A 301 -7.94 14.77 18.57
CA LEU A 301 -8.05 13.33 18.84
C LEU A 301 -7.00 12.53 18.06
N CYS A 302 -6.69 11.34 18.58
CA CYS A 302 -5.75 10.41 18.00
C CYS A 302 -6.41 9.05 17.71
N PHE A 303 -6.05 8.42 16.60
CA PHE A 303 -6.34 7.02 16.33
C PHE A 303 -5.04 6.21 16.32
N VAL A 304 -5.05 5.01 16.90
CA VAL A 304 -3.96 4.04 16.81
C VAL A 304 -4.44 2.85 15.97
N SER A 305 -3.72 2.53 14.90
CA SER A 305 -4.06 1.45 13.96
C SER A 305 -2.78 0.72 13.54
N TRP A 306 -2.24 -0.09 14.44
CA TRP A 306 -0.93 -0.69 14.23
C TRP A 306 -0.98 -1.91 13.31
N CYS A 307 -0.21 -1.87 12.22
CA CYS A 307 -0.12 -2.95 11.26
C CYS A 307 0.20 -4.30 11.94
N GLY A 308 -0.62 -5.32 11.67
CA GLY A 308 -0.45 -6.67 12.21
C GLY A 308 -0.83 -6.82 13.70
N VAL A 309 -1.43 -5.80 14.32
CA VAL A 309 -1.93 -5.86 15.70
C VAL A 309 -3.45 -5.84 15.68
N ALA A 310 -4.07 -6.93 16.12
CA ALA A 310 -5.52 -7.02 16.23
C ALA A 310 -6.07 -5.91 17.15
N GLU A 311 -7.27 -5.38 16.83
CA GLU A 311 -7.89 -4.27 17.56
C GLU A 311 -7.95 -4.48 19.08
N ALA A 312 -8.30 -5.68 19.53
CA ALA A 312 -8.35 -6.04 20.96
C ALA A 312 -7.01 -5.97 21.70
N LYS A 313 -5.89 -5.89 20.96
CA LYS A 313 -4.53 -5.73 21.50
C LYS A 313 -3.98 -4.32 21.31
N LEU A 314 -4.71 -3.44 20.64
CA LEU A 314 -4.36 -2.03 20.57
C LEU A 314 -4.62 -1.42 21.95
N ASP A 315 -3.56 -0.86 22.54
CA ASP A 315 -3.66 -0.11 23.79
C ASP A 315 -3.37 1.37 23.49
N PRO A 316 -4.41 2.22 23.37
CA PRO A 316 -4.29 3.66 23.22
C PRO A 316 -3.39 4.32 24.27
N GLY A 317 -3.31 3.75 25.48
CA GLY A 317 -2.46 4.21 26.57
C GLY A 317 -0.96 4.15 26.25
N ASN A 318 -0.55 3.35 25.26
CA ASN A 318 0.85 3.33 24.82
C ASN A 318 1.29 4.63 24.15
N LEU A 319 0.37 5.36 23.50
CA LEU A 319 0.67 6.69 22.96
C LEU A 319 0.95 7.67 24.11
N ILE A 320 0.13 7.63 25.15
CA ILE A 320 0.22 8.47 26.36
C ILE A 320 1.55 8.25 27.09
N ARG A 321 1.98 7.00 27.22
CA ARG A 321 3.20 6.63 27.97
C ARG A 321 4.50 6.84 27.19
N ARG A 322 4.44 7.32 25.94
CA ARG A 322 5.64 7.50 25.12
C ARG A 322 6.38 8.79 25.52
N PRO A 323 7.71 8.74 25.73
CA PRO A 323 8.48 9.93 26.09
C PRO A 323 8.24 11.11 25.13
N GLY A 324 7.93 12.27 25.69
CA GLY A 324 7.65 13.50 24.96
C GLY A 324 6.19 13.69 24.53
N LEU A 325 5.28 12.78 24.88
CA LEU A 325 3.83 12.89 24.61
C LEU A 325 2.99 13.02 25.90
N GLU A 326 3.61 13.23 27.05
CA GLU A 326 2.96 13.27 28.38
C GLU A 326 1.90 14.39 28.46
N ASP A 327 2.15 15.51 27.78
CA ASP A 327 1.29 16.68 27.74
C ASP A 327 0.44 16.79 26.48
N LEU A 328 0.37 15.74 25.66
CA LEU A 328 -0.51 15.72 24.49
C LEU A 328 -1.97 15.80 24.95
N GLU A 329 -2.68 16.88 24.60
CA GLU A 329 -4.04 17.13 25.09
C GLU A 329 -5.03 16.00 24.75
N ALA A 330 -4.96 15.48 23.51
CA ALA A 330 -5.77 14.33 23.09
C ALA A 330 -5.52 13.09 23.97
N ALA A 331 -4.28 12.88 24.41
CA ALA A 331 -3.93 11.80 25.33
C ALA A 331 -4.48 12.05 26.74
N ARG A 332 -4.27 13.26 27.29
CA ARG A 332 -4.71 13.63 28.64
C ARG A 332 -6.22 13.59 28.82
N THR A 333 -6.96 13.89 27.76
CA THR A 333 -8.44 13.91 27.75
C THR A 333 -9.06 12.57 27.33
N GLY A 334 -8.26 11.52 27.16
CA GLY A 334 -8.75 10.19 26.78
C GLY A 334 -9.26 10.09 25.34
N ARG A 335 -8.95 11.07 24.49
CA ARG A 335 -9.34 11.13 23.07
C ARG A 335 -8.36 10.37 22.18
N VAL A 336 -7.99 9.16 22.60
CA VAL A 336 -7.15 8.24 21.84
C VAL A 336 -7.94 6.96 21.62
N TYR A 337 -8.26 6.68 20.37
CA TYR A 337 -9.18 5.61 19.99
C TYR A 337 -8.42 4.50 19.25
N PRO A 338 -8.71 3.23 19.53
CA PRO A 338 -8.25 2.15 18.67
C PRO A 338 -8.97 2.22 17.32
N LEU A 339 -8.28 1.84 16.26
CA LEU A 339 -8.84 1.72 14.93
C LEU A 339 -8.27 0.47 14.27
N ASP A 340 -9.14 -0.49 13.96
CA ASP A 340 -8.73 -1.76 13.37
C ASP A 340 -8.00 -1.55 12.03
N GLU A 341 -6.82 -2.16 11.88
CA GLU A 341 -6.03 -2.11 10.64
C GLU A 341 -6.80 -2.74 9.48
N ALA A 342 -7.69 -3.70 9.75
CA ALA A 342 -8.50 -4.36 8.73
C ALA A 342 -9.32 -3.36 7.90
N PHE A 343 -9.58 -2.16 8.43
CA PHE A 343 -10.29 -1.08 7.72
C PHE A 343 -9.37 0.09 7.37
N ALA A 344 -8.40 0.41 8.22
CA ALA A 344 -7.57 1.62 8.08
C ALA A 344 -6.20 1.39 7.41
N GLY A 345 -5.73 0.14 7.38
CA GLY A 345 -4.46 -0.28 6.78
C GLY A 345 -4.62 -0.96 5.41
N ARG A 346 -5.86 -1.26 5.00
CA ARG A 346 -6.18 -2.04 3.79
C ARG A 346 -7.06 -1.23 2.84
N PRO A 347 -6.50 -0.54 1.82
CA PRO A 347 -7.31 0.21 0.88
C PRO A 347 -8.09 -0.76 -0.02
N GLY A 348 -9.39 -0.88 0.22
CA GLY A 348 -10.23 -1.93 -0.37
C GLY A 348 -11.71 -1.76 -0.03
N PRO A 349 -12.54 -2.79 -0.30
CA PRO A 349 -14.00 -2.68 -0.27
C PRO A 349 -14.62 -2.44 1.12
N ARG A 350 -13.81 -2.51 2.18
CA ARG A 350 -14.21 -2.29 3.58
C ARG A 350 -13.64 -1.00 4.18
N MET A 351 -12.85 -0.22 3.44
CA MET A 351 -12.12 0.93 3.99
C MET A 351 -13.01 2.03 4.60
N LEU A 352 -14.26 2.17 4.13
CA LEU A 352 -15.20 3.17 4.65
C LEU A 352 -15.67 2.86 6.08
N GLU A 353 -15.47 1.64 6.58
CA GLU A 353 -15.70 1.33 7.99
C GLU A 353 -14.75 2.12 8.90
N ALA A 354 -13.51 2.36 8.49
CA ALA A 354 -12.60 3.22 9.25
C ALA A 354 -13.13 4.65 9.32
N ALA A 355 -13.66 5.19 8.21
CA ALA A 355 -14.27 6.52 8.21
C ALA A 355 -15.51 6.60 9.13
N ARG A 356 -16.34 5.55 9.19
CA ARG A 356 -17.48 5.51 10.14
C ARG A 356 -17.04 5.53 11.59
N ARG A 357 -16.03 4.73 11.95
CA ARG A 357 -15.48 4.70 13.32
C ARG A 357 -14.85 6.04 13.70
N MET A 358 -14.12 6.65 12.76
CA MET A 358 -13.60 8.00 12.96
C MET A 358 -14.72 9.02 13.15
N ALA A 359 -15.78 8.95 12.34
CA ALA A 359 -16.91 9.87 12.42
C ALA A 359 -17.64 9.77 13.77
N ALA A 360 -17.83 8.56 14.29
CA ALA A 360 -18.45 8.34 15.60
C ALA A 360 -17.65 9.01 16.74
N ALA A 361 -16.33 8.85 16.76
CA ALA A 361 -15.47 9.49 17.75
C ALA A 361 -15.44 11.03 17.59
N ILE A 362 -15.44 11.53 16.35
CA ILE A 362 -15.51 12.97 16.06
C ILE A 362 -16.86 13.55 16.54
N GLU A 363 -17.98 12.86 16.30
CA GLU A 363 -19.31 13.28 16.72
C GLU A 363 -19.46 13.28 18.25
N GLU A 364 -18.86 12.30 18.94
CA GLU A 364 -18.80 12.27 20.41
C GLU A 364 -18.12 13.54 20.97
N ILE A 365 -16.95 13.90 20.44
CA ILE A 365 -16.21 15.10 20.87
C ILE A 365 -16.97 16.37 20.49
N ALA A 366 -17.56 16.43 19.30
CA ALA A 366 -18.31 17.59 18.83
C ALA A 366 -19.54 17.88 19.71
N ARG A 367 -20.19 16.85 20.25
CA ARG A 367 -21.34 16.99 21.17
C ARG A 367 -20.94 17.39 22.60
N ALA A 368 -19.69 17.15 22.98
CA ALA A 368 -19.18 17.51 24.30
C ALA A 368 -18.65 18.97 24.38
N ARG A 369 -18.61 19.67 23.24
CA ARG A 369 -18.31 21.11 23.13
C ARG A 369 -19.61 21.90 23.09
#